data_AF-A0A1M5JE70-F1
#
_entry.id   AF-A0A1M5JE70-F1
#
_cell.length_a   1.000
_cell.length_b   1.000
_cell.length_c   1.000
_cell.angle_alpha   90.00
_cell.angle_beta   90.00
_cell.angle_gamma   90.00
#
_symmetry.space_group_name_H-M   'P 1'
#
loop_
_entity.id
_entity.type
_entity.pdbx_description
1 polymer ?
#
loop_
_entity_poly.entity_id
_entity_poly.type
_entity_poly.pdbx_seq_one_letter_code
_entity_poly.pdbx_strand_id
1 'polypeptide(L)'
;MPSTAILFYLGADISQDYIDVALRVRKEDYSLSELQSIRIANSKKGFALLHKWLLKAGVQLGEGALMVIENTGVYHRALMRWC
;
A
#
# COMPACT_ATOMS: atom_id res chain seq x y z
N MET A 1 0.25 -4.55 26.52
CA MET A 1 0.65 -3.80 25.31
C MET A 1 -0.27 -4.23 24.19
N PRO A 2 -0.99 -3.34 23.49
CA PRO A 2 -1.78 -3.76 22.34
C PRO A 2 -0.83 -4.40 21.33
N SER A 3 -1.16 -5.58 20.80
CA SER A 3 -0.26 -6.30 19.91
C SER A 3 0.02 -5.46 18.67
N THR A 4 1.29 -5.24 18.35
CA THR A 4 1.82 -4.61 17.12
C THR A 4 1.60 -5.51 15.90
N ALA A 5 0.42 -6.12 15.80
CA ALA A 5 0.19 -7.18 14.83
C ALA A 5 -0.24 -6.56 13.51
N ILE A 6 0.58 -6.69 12.47
CA ILE A 6 0.31 -6.17 11.11
C ILE A 6 -1.11 -6.54 10.66
N LEU A 7 -1.95 -5.54 10.41
CA LEU A 7 -3.34 -5.70 9.94
C LEU A 7 -3.46 -5.50 8.43
N PHE A 8 -2.61 -4.64 7.87
CA PHE A 8 -2.68 -4.26 6.46
C PHE A 8 -1.45 -4.76 5.73
N TYR A 9 -1.64 -5.64 4.75
CA TYR A 9 -0.57 -6.15 3.89
C TYR A 9 -0.71 -5.52 2.52
N LEU A 10 0.27 -4.73 2.13
CA LEU A 10 0.32 -4.06 0.84
C LEU A 10 1.47 -4.61 0.00
N GLY A 11 1.19 -4.92 -1.26
CA GLY A 11 2.21 -5.19 -2.27
C GLY A 11 2.20 -4.10 -3.32
N ALA A 12 3.36 -3.62 -3.74
CA ALA A 12 3.46 -2.66 -4.84
C ALA A 12 4.48 -3.08 -5.89
N ASP A 13 4.03 -3.08 -7.14
CA ASP A 13 4.86 -3.10 -8.35
C ASP A 13 4.95 -1.67 -8.88
N ILE A 14 6.17 -1.18 -9.09
CA ILE A 14 6.45 0.20 -9.45
C ILE A 14 7.28 0.24 -10.73
N SER A 15 6.71 0.85 -11.75
CA SER A 15 7.36 1.17 -13.02
C SER A 15 7.56 2.68 -13.19
N GLN A 16 8.12 3.07 -14.31
CA GLN A 16 8.31 4.48 -14.65
C GLN A 16 7.00 5.26 -14.64
N ASP A 17 5.94 4.71 -15.25
CA ASP A 17 4.70 5.44 -15.50
C ASP A 17 3.57 5.05 -14.54
N TYR A 18 3.65 3.87 -13.93
CA TYR A 18 2.57 3.31 -13.11
C TYR A 18 3.05 2.74 -11.79
N ILE A 19 2.14 2.77 -10.81
CA ILE A 19 2.23 2.03 -9.56
C ILE A 19 0.98 1.17 -9.45
N ASP A 20 1.19 -0.13 -9.32
CA ASP A 20 0.16 -1.13 -9.04
C ASP A 20 0.24 -1.50 -7.56
N VAL A 21 -0.83 -1.28 -6.81
CA VAL A 21 -0.90 -1.60 -5.38
C VAL A 21 -1.98 -2.65 -5.14
N ALA A 22 -1.62 -3.70 -4.42
CA ALA A 22 -2.51 -4.73 -3.89
C ALA A 22 -2.63 -4.58 -2.38
N LEU A 23 -3.83 -4.86 -1.83
CA LEU A 23 -4.14 -4.82 -0.39
C LEU A 23 -4.87 -6.09 0.02
N ARG A 24 -4.42 -6.70 1.13
CA ARG A 24 -5.15 -7.68 1.94
C ARG A 24 -5.21 -7.18 3.37
N VAL A 25 -6.37 -7.30 4.02
CA VAL A 25 -6.56 -6.94 5.43
C VAL A 25 -6.69 -8.23 6.24
N ARG A 26 -5.90 -8.37 7.31
CA ARG A 26 -6.06 -9.48 8.26
C ARG A 26 -7.21 -9.16 9.22
N LYS A 27 -8.16 -10.09 9.29
CA LYS A 27 -9.30 -10.03 10.20
C LYS A 27 -8.92 -10.57 11.59
N GLU A 28 -9.81 -10.41 12.56
CA GLU A 28 -9.61 -10.87 13.94
C GLU A 28 -9.43 -12.39 14.04
N ASP A 29 -10.05 -13.15 13.12
CA ASP A 29 -9.92 -14.61 13.01
C ASP A 29 -8.63 -15.05 12.27
N TYR A 30 -7.70 -14.13 12.03
CA TYR A 30 -6.46 -14.32 11.25
C TYR A 30 -6.65 -14.65 9.77
N SER A 31 -7.90 -14.68 9.27
CA SER A 31 -8.15 -14.80 7.82
C SER A 31 -7.82 -13.50 7.09
N LEU A 32 -7.60 -13.60 5.77
CA LEU A 32 -7.37 -12.45 4.91
C LEU A 32 -8.67 -12.03 4.21
N SER A 33 -8.90 -10.72 4.09
CA SER A 33 -9.94 -10.15 3.22
C SER A 33 -9.73 -10.56 1.77
N GLU A 34 -10.73 -10.35 0.92
CA GLU A 34 -10.53 -10.39 -0.54
C GLU A 34 -9.41 -9.45 -1.00
N LEU A 35 -8.78 -9.80 -2.13
CA LEU A 35 -7.73 -8.99 -2.73
C LEU A 35 -8.35 -7.72 -3.29
N GLN A 36 -7.84 -6.57 -2.87
CA GLN A 36 -8.16 -5.29 -3.48
C GLN A 36 -6.94 -4.80 -4.24
N SER A 37 -7.15 -4.13 -5.38
CA SER A 37 -6.05 -3.56 -6.16
C SER A 37 -6.41 -2.23 -6.79
N ILE A 38 -5.40 -1.39 -7.00
CA ILE A 38 -5.51 -0.15 -7.77
C ILE A 38 -4.27 0.05 -8.62
N ARG A 39 -4.46 0.51 -9.86
CA ARG A 39 -3.39 1.06 -10.71
C ARG A 39 -3.49 2.57 -10.71
N ILE A 40 -2.38 3.25 -10.46
CA ILE A 40 -2.27 4.72 -10.51
C ILE A 40 -1.06 5.13 -11.35
N ALA A 41 -1.05 6.39 -11.80
CA ALA A 41 0.15 6.96 -12.43
C ALA A 41 1.26 7.20 -11.38
N ASN A 42 2.52 6.98 -11.72
CA ASN A 42 3.69 7.31 -10.90
C ASN A 42 3.93 8.83 -10.91
N SER A 43 3.06 9.56 -10.21
CA SER A 43 3.03 11.02 -10.19
C SER A 43 2.39 11.51 -8.90
N LYS A 44 2.61 12.79 -8.55
CA LYS A 44 1.97 13.43 -7.37
C LYS A 44 0.43 13.27 -7.36
N LYS A 45 -0.21 13.37 -8.53
CA LYS A 45 -1.66 13.18 -8.65
C LYS A 45 -2.06 11.72 -8.36
N GLY A 46 -1.28 10.77 -8.85
CA GLY A 46 -1.46 9.35 -8.54
C GLY A 46 -1.28 9.06 -7.06
N PHE A 47 -0.26 9.63 -6.41
CA PHE A 47 -0.04 9.43 -4.96
C PHE A 47 -1.23 9.93 -4.14
N ALA A 48 -1.84 11.06 -4.52
CA ALA A 48 -3.06 11.54 -3.88
C ALA A 48 -4.26 10.59 -4.07
N LEU A 49 -4.35 9.89 -5.21
CA LEU A 49 -5.36 8.85 -5.45
C LEU A 49 -5.09 7.62 -4.58
N LEU A 50 -3.84 7.17 -4.48
CA LEU A 50 -3.45 6.08 -3.59
C LEU A 50 -3.81 6.40 -2.14
N HIS A 51 -3.47 7.60 -1.66
CA HIS A 51 -3.82 8.02 -0.31
C HIS A 51 -5.33 7.94 -0.03
N LYS A 52 -6.16 8.48 -0.95
CA LYS A 52 -7.62 8.42 -0.84
C LYS A 52 -8.14 6.99 -0.85
N TRP A 53 -7.56 6.13 -1.69
CA TRP A 53 -7.93 4.72 -1.77
C TRP A 53 -7.62 3.97 -0.48
N LEU A 54 -6.44 4.21 0.11
CA LEU A 54 -6.03 3.63 1.40
C LEU A 54 -6.94 4.07 2.55
N LEU A 55 -7.26 5.38 2.63
CA LEU A 55 -8.19 5.91 3.63
C LEU A 55 -9.59 5.30 3.49
N LYS A 56 -10.09 5.14 2.27
CA LYS A 56 -11.38 4.49 2.01
C LYS A 56 -11.39 3.03 2.45
N ALA A 57 -10.26 2.35 2.33
CA ALA A 57 -10.09 0.97 2.81
C ALA A 57 -9.86 0.87 4.33
N GLY A 58 -9.84 1.99 5.06
CA GLY A 58 -9.61 2.03 6.50
C GLY A 58 -8.17 1.75 6.90
N VAL A 59 -7.22 1.81 5.95
CA VAL A 59 -5.80 1.57 6.24
C VAL A 59 -5.28 2.68 7.13
N GLN A 60 -4.75 2.29 8.29
CA GLN A 60 -3.99 3.17 9.16
C GLN A 60 -2.51 2.94 8.89
N LEU A 61 -1.86 3.92 8.24
CA LEU A 61 -0.42 3.89 7.99
C LEU A 61 0.34 4.00 9.32
N GLY A 62 1.39 3.19 9.50
CA GLY A 62 2.15 3.10 10.76
C GLY A 62 2.42 1.65 11.15
N GLU A 63 2.48 1.37 12.45
CA GLU A 63 2.85 0.06 13.00
C GLU A 63 1.92 -1.10 12.61
N GLY A 64 0.70 -0.80 12.15
CA GLY A 64 -0.29 -1.79 11.72
C GLY A 64 -0.21 -2.17 10.23
N ALA A 65 0.68 -1.56 9.44
CA ALA A 65 0.74 -1.75 7.99
C ALA A 65 2.15 -2.21 7.56
N LEU A 66 2.20 -3.23 6.71
CA LEU A 66 3.40 -3.70 6.05
C LEU A 66 3.24 -3.51 4.55
N MET A 67 4.10 -2.70 3.95
CA MET A 67 4.18 -2.53 2.50
C MET A 67 5.46 -3.17 1.98
N VAL A 68 5.31 -4.13 1.07
CA VAL A 68 6.41 -4.70 0.29
C VAL A 68 6.40 -4.09 -1.10
N ILE A 69 7.57 -3.64 -1.55
CA ILE A 69 7.74 -2.95 -2.84
C ILE A 69 8.76 -3.76 -3.64
N GLU A 70 8.44 -4.07 -4.90
CA GLU A 70 9.42 -4.65 -5.81
C GLU A 70 10.55 -3.65 -6.06
N ASN A 71 11.79 -4.09 -5.82
CA ASN A 71 12.95 -3.22 -5.99
C ASN A 71 13.41 -3.17 -7.45
N THR A 72 12.63 -2.48 -8.28
CA THR A 72 12.93 -2.32 -9.72
C THR A 72 13.49 -0.93 -9.98
N GLY A 73 14.82 -0.82 -10.01
CA GLY A 73 15.53 0.41 -10.35
C GLY A 73 15.27 1.57 -9.38
N VAL A 74 15.05 2.78 -9.91
CA VAL A 74 14.92 4.02 -9.10
C VAL A 74 13.48 4.52 -8.97
N TYR A 75 12.50 3.85 -9.59
CA TYR A 75 11.16 4.39 -9.76
C TYR A 75 10.36 4.48 -8.45
N HIS A 76 10.67 3.61 -7.47
CA HIS A 76 10.09 3.66 -6.13
C HIS A 76 10.51 4.90 -5.32
N ARG A 77 11.62 5.58 -5.68
CA ARG A 77 12.16 6.69 -4.89
C ARG A 77 11.22 7.88 -4.77
N ALA A 78 10.41 8.13 -5.80
CA ALA A 78 9.43 9.22 -5.78
C ALA A 78 8.32 8.94 -4.75
N LEU A 79 7.84 7.69 -4.69
CA LEU A 79 6.87 7.25 -3.69
C LEU A 79 7.47 7.30 -2.28
N MET A 80 8.68 6.77 -2.09
CA MET A 80 9.36 6.75 -0.78
C MET A 80 9.65 8.14 -0.21
N ARG A 81 9.84 9.16 -1.05
CA ARG A 81 10.01 10.56 -0.61
C ARG A 81 8.69 11.25 -0.28
N TRP A 82 7.58 10.70 -0.75
CA TRP A 82 6.24 11.27 -0.54
C TRP A 82 5.62 10.75 0.75
N CYS A 83 5.85 9.46 1.08
CA CYS A 83 5.53 8.86 2.38
C CYS A 83 6.35 9.49 3.51
#